data_AF-A0A855X969-F1
#
_entry.id   AF-A0A855X969-F1
#
_cell.length_a   1.000
_cell.length_b   1.000
_cell.length_c   1.000
_cell.angle_alpha   90.00
_cell.angle_beta   90.00
_cell.angle_gamma   90.00
#
_symmetry.space_group_name_H-M   'P 1'
#
loop_
_entity.id
_entity.type
_entity.pdbx_description
1 polymer ?
#
loop_
_entity_poly.entity_id
_entity_poly.type
_entity_poly.pdbx_seq_one_letter_code
_entity_poly.pdbx_strand_id
1 'polypeptide(L)'
;MRSFRRLAYVTVLAVYFLIFVGGLVRVAGAGLGCPDWPKCFGRWIPPLSTQDIPPGIDPSSFNLTLAWIEYGNRLVGMAVGLLVLATAMMAIKAHRKEPRILYPSLAAALLTAYQGWQGGKVVASNLQPVMVSVHLLLSFLIVSLLVYVAQQSYYREKGTTSAPGSSLSLRWAAALWGGGLVQTVLGTFVRGKLQALTEQFTLLPDSQLLARVGVIQDVHMLFGMLLAIATWVIGLLILRLNEGRSVPVKQAVLGMMALTLVQIGLGFVFLVSGLSPVLQLFHLWIAGLYIGLSLALFFGLRRPVVKSDEKKVRYGKAVAIAAAVVLMAIGAATAVRQAEASRADIPVYYTIPDFSFAEPSGKPFTREDFLGKVSVVNFFFTSCRSVCPVMNATFAEMYRRYAYSDKLQLVSFTVDPETDTLAALRAYAAKFGVSDNRWQFVRAATPGEISRFCEEAFKVSGDLPGAHSTKFVLVDAEARIRGYYDYDDPTAQKRLAEQIAVLAAEIR
;
A
#
# COMPACT_ATOMS: atom_id res chain seq x y z
N MET A 1 -36.81 -10.50 12.75
CA MET A 1 -35.70 -11.47 12.61
C MET A 1 -35.24 -11.68 11.16
N ARG A 2 -36.07 -12.22 10.25
CA ARG A 2 -35.62 -12.61 8.90
C ARG A 2 -35.06 -11.46 8.06
N SER A 3 -35.68 -10.28 8.10
CA SER A 3 -35.21 -9.06 7.44
C SER A 3 -33.87 -8.58 8.02
N PHE A 4 -33.78 -8.49 9.35
CA PHE A 4 -32.54 -8.16 10.06
C PHE A 4 -31.39 -9.10 9.72
N ARG A 5 -31.64 -10.42 9.70
CA ARG A 5 -30.62 -11.41 9.34
C ARG A 5 -30.10 -11.21 7.92
N ARG A 6 -30.99 -10.93 6.96
CA ARG A 6 -30.59 -10.65 5.56
C ARG A 6 -29.70 -9.40 5.50
N LEU A 7 -30.11 -8.32 6.17
CA LEU A 7 -29.34 -7.09 6.23
C LEU A 7 -27.96 -7.31 6.88
N ALA A 8 -27.89 -8.06 7.99
CA ALA A 8 -26.63 -8.38 8.65
C ALA A 8 -25.67 -9.16 7.74
N TYR A 9 -26.16 -10.17 7.01
CA TYR A 9 -25.34 -10.90 6.04
C TYR A 9 -24.86 -10.02 4.88
N VAL A 10 -25.74 -9.19 4.32
CA VAL A 10 -25.36 -8.23 3.27
C VAL A 10 -24.29 -7.28 3.78
N THR A 11 -24.44 -6.78 5.01
CA THR A 11 -23.46 -5.89 5.65
C THR A 11 -22.11 -6.57 5.84
N VAL A 12 -22.08 -7.82 6.33
CA VAL A 12 -20.84 -8.61 6.46
C VAL A 12 -20.15 -8.79 5.11
N LEU A 13 -20.88 -9.17 4.07
CA LEU A 13 -20.33 -9.33 2.71
C LEU A 13 -19.79 -8.01 2.17
N ALA A 14 -20.52 -6.91 2.37
CA ALA A 14 -20.11 -5.58 1.92
C ALA A 14 -18.85 -5.09 2.65
N VAL A 15 -18.70 -5.38 3.95
CA VAL A 15 -17.47 -5.08 4.69
C VAL A 15 -16.27 -5.90 4.19
N TYR A 16 -16.45 -7.19 3.90
CA TYR A 16 -15.37 -7.99 3.29
C TYR A 16 -14.98 -7.49 1.90
N PHE A 17 -15.96 -7.03 1.11
CA PHE A 17 -15.68 -6.39 -0.17
C PHE A 17 -14.93 -5.06 0.02
N LEU A 18 -15.30 -4.23 1.00
CA LEU A 18 -14.54 -3.01 1.33
C LEU A 18 -13.10 -3.31 1.77
N ILE A 19 -12.88 -4.37 2.56
CA ILE A 19 -11.51 -4.78 2.94
C ILE A 19 -10.70 -5.16 1.68
N PHE A 20 -11.31 -5.83 0.70
CA PHE A 20 -10.69 -6.11 -0.59
C PHE A 20 -10.37 -4.84 -1.36
N VAL A 21 -11.32 -3.90 -1.49
CA VAL A 21 -11.13 -2.63 -2.20
C VAL A 21 -10.05 -1.78 -1.53
N GLY A 22 -10.01 -1.71 -0.20
CA GLY A 22 -8.95 -1.02 0.55
C GLY A 22 -7.58 -1.68 0.35
N GLY A 23 -7.53 -3.02 0.27
CA GLY A 23 -6.34 -3.75 -0.14
C GLY A 23 -5.89 -3.41 -1.57
N LEU A 24 -6.85 -3.28 -2.50
CA LEU A 24 -6.60 -2.92 -3.90
C LEU A 24 -5.94 -1.55 -4.03
N VAL A 25 -6.49 -0.52 -3.35
CA VAL A 25 -5.89 0.83 -3.30
C VAL A 25 -4.43 0.76 -2.90
N ARG A 26 -4.11 -0.09 -1.93
CA ARG A 26 -2.75 -0.22 -1.43
C ARG A 26 -1.82 -0.90 -2.43
N VAL A 27 -2.21 -2.04 -3.00
CA VAL A 27 -1.34 -2.78 -3.93
C VAL A 27 -1.22 -2.08 -5.29
N ALA A 28 -2.19 -1.24 -5.66
CA ALA A 28 -2.12 -0.37 -6.83
C ALA A 28 -1.22 0.87 -6.62
N GLY A 29 -0.71 1.12 -5.40
CA GLY A 29 0.03 2.34 -5.08
C GLY A 29 -0.84 3.61 -5.00
N ALA A 30 -2.16 3.47 -5.01
CA ALA A 30 -3.12 4.58 -5.04
C ALA A 30 -3.43 5.16 -3.65
N GLY A 31 -2.75 4.73 -2.58
CA GLY A 31 -3.07 5.17 -1.21
C GLY A 31 -2.90 6.67 -0.93
N LEU A 32 -2.11 7.36 -1.74
CA LEU A 32 -1.97 8.84 -1.74
C LEU A 32 -2.55 9.47 -3.01
N GLY A 33 -3.40 8.75 -3.75
CA GLY A 33 -4.05 9.27 -4.94
C GLY A 33 -4.91 10.51 -4.66
N CYS A 34 -5.42 10.65 -3.45
CA CYS A 34 -6.02 11.87 -2.93
C CYS A 34 -5.22 12.35 -1.71
N PRO A 35 -4.59 13.53 -1.75
CA PRO A 35 -3.65 13.98 -0.71
C PRO A 35 -4.34 14.46 0.58
N ASP A 36 -5.63 14.77 0.52
CA ASP A 36 -6.43 15.27 1.63
C ASP A 36 -7.61 14.33 1.94
N TRP A 37 -8.24 14.56 3.09
CA TRP A 37 -9.46 13.87 3.53
C TRP A 37 -10.29 14.82 4.40
N PRO A 38 -11.62 14.89 4.24
CA PRO A 38 -12.50 14.02 3.47
C PRO A 38 -12.60 14.35 1.97
N LYS A 39 -12.07 15.50 1.57
CA LYS A 39 -11.99 15.95 0.17
C LYS A 39 -10.82 15.30 -0.57
N CYS A 40 -10.76 15.45 -1.89
CA CYS A 40 -9.67 15.01 -2.75
C CYS A 40 -9.26 16.18 -3.66
N PHE A 41 -8.00 16.62 -3.55
CA PHE A 41 -7.49 17.87 -4.12
C PHE A 41 -8.36 19.07 -3.73
N GLY A 42 -8.79 19.14 -2.46
CA GLY A 42 -9.63 20.25 -1.96
C GLY A 42 -11.07 20.26 -2.48
N ARG A 43 -11.48 19.25 -3.26
CA ARG A 43 -12.81 19.10 -3.87
C ARG A 43 -13.53 17.85 -3.35
N TRP A 44 -14.86 17.82 -3.42
CA TRP A 44 -15.65 16.63 -3.06
C TRP A 44 -15.63 15.54 -4.13
N ILE A 45 -15.38 15.93 -5.38
CA ILE A 45 -15.19 15.05 -6.53
C ILE A 45 -13.80 15.37 -7.08
N PRO A 46 -12.93 14.37 -7.28
CA PRO A 46 -11.59 14.60 -7.80
C PRO A 46 -11.62 15.23 -9.19
N PRO A 47 -10.55 15.96 -9.59
CA PRO A 47 -10.40 16.46 -10.95
C PRO A 47 -10.59 15.35 -12.00
N LEU A 48 -11.23 15.68 -13.13
CA LEU A 48 -11.43 14.75 -14.26
C LEU A 48 -10.30 14.85 -15.28
N SER A 49 -9.53 15.93 -15.23
CA SER A 49 -8.38 16.20 -16.08
C SER A 49 -7.35 17.04 -15.32
N THR A 50 -6.14 17.15 -15.87
CA THR A 50 -5.10 18.05 -15.36
C THR A 50 -5.49 19.53 -15.44
N GLN A 51 -6.46 19.89 -16.29
CA GLN A 51 -6.97 21.26 -16.43
C GLN A 51 -7.92 21.64 -15.29
N ASP A 52 -8.51 20.65 -14.62
CA ASP A 52 -9.48 20.84 -13.53
C ASP A 52 -8.84 20.95 -12.14
N ILE A 53 -7.51 20.99 -12.08
CA ILE A 53 -6.73 21.09 -10.85
C ILE A 53 -6.87 22.52 -10.28
N PRO A 54 -7.25 22.68 -9.00
CA PRO A 54 -7.33 23.99 -8.36
C PRO A 54 -6.02 24.77 -8.42
N PRO A 55 -6.07 26.12 -8.51
CA PRO A 55 -4.87 26.95 -8.43
C PRO A 55 -4.08 26.68 -7.14
N GLY A 56 -2.75 26.61 -7.25
CA GLY A 56 -1.85 26.37 -6.11
C GLY A 56 -1.49 24.90 -5.85
N ILE A 57 -2.04 23.96 -6.63
CA ILE A 57 -1.63 22.55 -6.59
C ILE A 57 -0.72 22.25 -7.77
N ASP A 58 0.44 21.66 -7.51
CA ASP A 58 1.40 21.22 -8.53
C ASP A 58 0.76 20.17 -9.46
N PRO A 59 0.58 20.45 -10.77
CA PRO A 59 0.00 19.48 -11.71
C PRO A 59 0.78 18.17 -11.79
N SER A 60 2.09 18.18 -11.52
CA SER A 60 2.91 16.96 -11.53
C SER A 60 2.64 16.03 -10.34
N SER A 61 1.87 16.48 -9.34
CA SER A 61 1.44 15.66 -8.20
C SER A 61 0.13 14.91 -8.47
N PHE A 62 -0.58 15.25 -9.53
CA PHE A 62 -1.87 14.67 -9.87
C PHE A 62 -1.72 13.46 -10.80
N ASN A 63 -2.29 12.32 -10.40
CA ASN A 63 -2.45 11.16 -11.26
C ASN A 63 -3.91 10.72 -11.27
N LEU A 64 -4.58 10.89 -12.42
CA LEU A 64 -6.01 10.65 -12.57
C LEU A 64 -6.40 9.22 -12.15
N THR A 65 -5.67 8.21 -12.63
CA THR A 65 -5.96 6.81 -12.31
C THR A 65 -5.85 6.54 -10.81
N LEU A 66 -4.77 6.99 -10.17
CA LEU A 66 -4.56 6.75 -8.74
C LEU A 66 -5.60 7.48 -7.89
N ALA A 67 -5.95 8.73 -8.25
CA ALA A 67 -6.97 9.51 -7.57
C ALA A 67 -8.34 8.81 -7.61
N TRP A 68 -8.74 8.26 -8.76
CA TRP A 68 -10.04 7.59 -8.90
C TRP A 68 -10.08 6.21 -8.24
N ILE A 69 -8.96 5.47 -8.21
CA ILE A 69 -8.88 4.22 -7.44
C ILE A 69 -9.08 4.50 -5.94
N GLU A 70 -8.42 5.53 -5.42
CA GLU A 70 -8.53 5.96 -4.01
C GLU A 70 -9.94 6.48 -3.69
N TYR A 71 -10.47 7.38 -4.52
CA TYR A 71 -11.79 7.96 -4.35
C TYR A 71 -12.91 6.90 -4.44
N GLY A 72 -12.76 5.93 -5.35
CA GLY A 72 -13.68 4.79 -5.44
C GLY A 72 -13.76 3.99 -4.13
N ASN A 73 -12.64 3.76 -3.47
CA ASN A 73 -12.63 3.16 -2.14
C ASN A 73 -13.34 4.02 -1.09
N ARG A 74 -13.23 5.35 -1.15
CA ARG A 74 -13.99 6.26 -0.25
C ARG A 74 -15.50 6.13 -0.44
N LEU A 75 -15.96 6.07 -1.70
CA LEU A 75 -17.37 5.89 -2.03
C LEU A 75 -17.92 4.55 -1.55
N VAL A 76 -17.19 3.46 -1.78
CA VAL A 76 -17.54 2.13 -1.26
C VAL A 76 -17.56 2.15 0.27
N GLY A 77 -16.57 2.79 0.90
CA GLY A 77 -16.49 2.96 2.35
C GLY A 77 -17.70 3.68 2.95
N MET A 78 -18.13 4.79 2.32
CA MET A 78 -19.33 5.53 2.72
C MET A 78 -20.60 4.67 2.58
N ALA A 79 -20.77 3.98 1.46
CA ALA A 79 -21.93 3.11 1.23
C ALA A 79 -21.99 1.97 2.27
N VAL A 80 -20.85 1.35 2.58
CA VAL A 80 -20.76 0.31 3.63
C VAL A 80 -21.03 0.90 5.01
N GLY A 81 -20.53 2.10 5.32
CA GLY A 81 -20.84 2.80 6.56
C GLY A 81 -22.34 3.01 6.77
N LEU A 82 -23.06 3.39 5.71
CA LEU A 82 -24.52 3.52 5.74
C LEU A 82 -25.22 2.18 5.98
N LEU A 83 -24.71 1.07 5.41
CA LEU A 83 -25.25 -0.28 5.67
C LEU A 83 -25.04 -0.72 7.13
N VAL A 84 -23.86 -0.44 7.70
CA VAL A 84 -23.59 -0.72 9.12
C VAL A 84 -24.51 0.12 10.01
N LEU A 85 -24.69 1.41 9.70
CA LEU A 85 -25.63 2.28 10.41
C LEU A 85 -27.08 1.77 10.30
N ALA A 86 -27.52 1.36 9.12
CA ALA A 86 -28.84 0.76 8.92
C ALA A 86 -29.03 -0.51 9.75
N THR A 87 -27.99 -1.34 9.87
CA THR A 87 -28.00 -2.52 10.75
C THR A 87 -28.16 -2.13 12.21
N ALA A 88 -27.42 -1.12 12.70
CA ALA A 88 -27.57 -0.60 14.05
C ALA A 88 -28.97 0.01 14.31
N MET A 89 -29.49 0.83 13.39
CA MET A 89 -30.83 1.42 13.49
C MET A 89 -31.92 0.35 13.55
N MET A 90 -31.82 -0.70 12.72
CA MET A 90 -32.75 -1.82 12.75
C MET A 90 -32.63 -2.61 14.07
N ALA A 91 -31.42 -2.75 14.63
CA ALA A 91 -31.22 -3.36 15.94
C ALA A 91 -31.88 -2.54 17.05
N ILE A 92 -31.78 -1.20 17.04
CA ILE A 92 -32.47 -0.31 17.98
C ILE A 92 -33.99 -0.46 17.84
N LYS A 93 -34.51 -0.38 16.61
CA LYS A 93 -35.97 -0.36 16.38
C LYS A 93 -36.63 -1.71 16.69
N ALA A 94 -36.04 -2.82 16.24
CA ALA A 94 -36.67 -4.13 16.27
C ALA A 94 -36.10 -5.08 17.34
N HIS A 95 -34.89 -4.82 17.86
CA HIS A 95 -34.16 -5.75 18.72
C HIS A 95 -33.62 -5.10 20.02
N ARG A 96 -34.24 -4.01 20.49
CA ARG A 96 -33.82 -3.27 21.71
C ARG A 96 -33.74 -4.13 22.98
N LYS A 97 -34.56 -5.18 23.08
CA LYS A 97 -34.59 -6.10 24.23
C LYS A 97 -33.54 -7.22 24.12
N GLU A 98 -32.77 -7.27 23.04
CA GLU A 98 -31.78 -8.32 22.78
C GLU A 98 -30.37 -7.74 22.87
N PRO A 99 -29.75 -7.67 24.08
CA PRO A 99 -28.45 -7.03 24.27
C PRO A 99 -27.33 -7.65 23.43
N ARG A 100 -27.44 -8.95 23.13
CA ARG A 100 -26.50 -9.68 22.26
C ARG A 100 -26.60 -9.30 20.78
N ILE A 101 -27.63 -8.59 20.36
CA ILE A 101 -27.77 -8.03 19.00
C ILE A 101 -27.54 -6.52 19.05
N LEU A 102 -28.15 -5.84 20.01
CA LEU A 102 -28.10 -4.39 20.14
C LEU A 102 -26.68 -3.86 20.34
N TYR A 103 -26.00 -4.23 21.43
CA TYR A 103 -24.70 -3.63 21.77
C TYR A 103 -23.61 -3.88 20.73
N PRO A 104 -23.43 -5.09 20.17
CA PRO A 104 -22.45 -5.30 19.11
C PRO A 104 -22.77 -4.56 17.82
N SER A 105 -24.06 -4.39 17.49
CA SER A 105 -24.46 -3.59 16.31
C SER A 105 -24.13 -2.11 16.50
N LEU A 106 -24.40 -1.57 17.70
CA LEU A 106 -24.04 -0.20 18.06
C LEU A 106 -22.54 0.00 18.09
N ALA A 107 -21.81 -0.93 18.72
CA ALA A 107 -20.35 -0.91 18.77
C ALA A 107 -19.75 -0.95 17.36
N ALA A 108 -20.25 -1.83 16.47
CA ALA A 108 -19.80 -1.87 15.08
C ALA A 108 -20.05 -0.54 14.35
N ALA A 109 -21.20 0.11 14.55
CA ALA A 109 -21.47 1.41 13.94
C ALA A 109 -20.56 2.52 14.46
N LEU A 110 -20.35 2.60 15.78
CA LEU A 110 -19.45 3.58 16.41
C LEU A 110 -17.99 3.36 15.96
N LEU A 111 -17.52 2.11 15.96
CA LEU A 111 -16.18 1.75 15.50
C LEU A 111 -16.02 2.02 14.00
N THR A 112 -17.07 1.88 13.18
CA THR A 112 -17.02 2.23 11.75
C THR A 112 -16.86 3.73 11.53
N ALA A 113 -17.56 4.56 12.33
CA ALA A 113 -17.37 6.02 12.28
C ALA A 113 -15.93 6.41 12.70
N TYR A 114 -15.42 5.79 13.77
CA TYR A 114 -14.03 5.98 14.19
C TYR A 114 -13.03 5.50 13.14
N GLN A 115 -13.29 4.37 12.47
CA GLN A 115 -12.46 3.85 11.39
C GLN A 115 -12.40 4.80 10.19
N GLY A 116 -13.51 5.47 9.86
CA GLY A 116 -13.54 6.51 8.83
C GLY A 116 -12.60 7.68 9.15
N TRP A 117 -12.67 8.20 10.38
CA TRP A 117 -11.72 9.22 10.86
C TRP A 117 -10.26 8.72 10.85
N GLN A 118 -10.03 7.50 11.31
CA GLN A 118 -8.70 6.89 11.32
C GLN A 118 -8.15 6.72 9.89
N GLY A 119 -8.99 6.44 8.90
CA GLY A 119 -8.60 6.42 7.49
C GLY A 119 -8.01 7.75 7.02
N GLY A 120 -8.60 8.89 7.43
CA GLY A 120 -8.00 10.21 7.19
C GLY A 120 -6.62 10.39 7.85
N LYS A 121 -6.40 9.82 9.03
CA LYS A 121 -5.08 9.80 9.69
C LYS A 121 -4.05 8.90 9.02
N VAL A 122 -4.48 7.88 8.28
CA VAL A 122 -3.59 7.06 7.45
C VAL A 122 -3.04 7.88 6.28
N VAL A 123 -3.89 8.68 5.63
CA VAL A 123 -3.46 9.61 4.57
C VAL A 123 -2.53 10.68 5.13
N ALA A 124 -2.95 11.36 6.21
CA ALA A 124 -2.15 12.42 6.84
C ALA A 124 -0.79 11.96 7.40
N SER A 125 -0.61 10.65 7.63
CA SER A 125 0.67 10.07 8.07
C SER A 125 1.51 9.52 6.91
N ASN A 126 1.20 9.87 5.65
CA ASN A 126 1.89 9.35 4.46
C ASN A 126 1.96 7.81 4.42
N LEU A 127 0.86 7.17 4.86
CA LEU A 127 0.71 5.71 4.89
C LEU A 127 1.71 4.99 5.80
N GLN A 128 2.06 5.58 6.95
CA GLN A 128 2.93 4.94 7.93
C GLN A 128 2.49 3.49 8.24
N PRO A 129 3.40 2.50 8.22
CA PRO A 129 3.04 1.07 8.31
C PRO A 129 2.22 0.72 9.56
N VAL A 130 2.54 1.32 10.71
CA VAL A 130 1.81 1.09 11.96
C VAL A 130 0.38 1.60 11.85
N MET A 131 0.17 2.82 11.35
CA MET A 131 -1.17 3.41 11.19
C MET A 131 -2.06 2.56 10.28
N VAL A 132 -1.51 2.09 9.15
CA VAL A 132 -2.22 1.20 8.22
C VAL A 132 -2.57 -0.14 8.88
N SER A 133 -1.64 -0.69 9.69
CA SER A 133 -1.85 -1.97 10.38
C SER A 133 -2.94 -1.86 11.44
N VAL A 134 -2.94 -0.79 12.25
CA VAL A 134 -4.00 -0.56 13.24
C VAL A 134 -5.36 -0.37 12.56
N HIS A 135 -5.41 0.33 11.43
CA HIS A 135 -6.64 0.49 10.64
C HIS A 135 -7.20 -0.85 10.13
N LEU A 136 -6.33 -1.75 9.67
CA LEU A 136 -6.72 -3.11 9.26
C LEU A 136 -7.22 -3.94 10.44
N LEU A 137 -6.50 -3.94 11.57
CA LEU A 137 -6.89 -4.71 12.76
C LEU A 137 -8.24 -4.24 13.32
N LEU A 138 -8.50 -2.94 13.28
CA LEU A 138 -9.82 -2.39 13.63
C LEU A 138 -10.90 -2.89 12.67
N SER A 139 -10.63 -2.98 11.37
CA SER A 139 -11.56 -3.53 10.38
C SER A 139 -11.93 -4.98 10.70
N PHE A 140 -10.94 -5.76 11.15
CA PHE A 140 -11.16 -7.15 11.57
C PHE A 140 -11.99 -7.27 12.84
N LEU A 141 -11.87 -6.33 13.77
CA LEU A 141 -12.75 -6.24 14.94
C LEU A 141 -14.19 -5.91 14.52
N ILE A 142 -14.39 -4.94 13.63
CA ILE A 142 -15.72 -4.54 13.15
C ILE A 142 -16.41 -5.70 12.43
N VAL A 143 -15.74 -6.35 11.48
CA VAL A 143 -16.33 -7.49 10.76
C VAL A 143 -16.59 -8.66 11.70
N SER A 144 -15.75 -8.88 12.72
CA SER A 144 -15.98 -9.89 13.76
C SER A 144 -17.28 -9.64 14.55
N LEU A 145 -17.54 -8.39 14.94
CA LEU A 145 -18.79 -8.01 15.61
C LEU A 145 -20.00 -8.23 14.69
N LEU A 146 -19.90 -7.89 13.41
CA LEU A 146 -20.98 -8.06 12.44
C LEU A 146 -21.24 -9.53 12.11
N VAL A 147 -20.20 -10.36 12.01
CA VAL A 147 -20.32 -11.82 11.89
C VAL A 147 -21.05 -12.38 13.12
N TYR A 148 -20.67 -11.94 14.32
CA TYR A 148 -21.36 -12.32 15.55
C TYR A 148 -22.85 -11.95 15.53
N VAL A 149 -23.20 -10.73 15.13
CA VAL A 149 -24.61 -10.28 14.99
C VAL A 149 -25.37 -11.11 13.96
N ALA A 150 -24.77 -11.37 12.80
CA ALA A 150 -25.38 -12.17 11.74
C ALA A 150 -25.68 -13.60 12.24
N GLN A 151 -24.73 -14.24 12.93
CA GLN A 151 -24.96 -15.55 13.53
C GLN A 151 -25.99 -15.53 14.64
N GLN A 152 -25.94 -14.52 15.52
CA GLN A 152 -26.90 -14.37 16.61
C GLN A 152 -28.33 -14.28 16.08
N SER A 153 -28.53 -13.54 14.98
CA SER A 153 -29.81 -13.43 14.31
C SER A 153 -30.26 -14.75 13.65
N TYR A 154 -29.33 -15.54 13.11
CA TYR A 154 -29.60 -16.87 12.54
C TYR A 154 -30.10 -17.85 13.61
N TYR A 155 -29.40 -17.97 14.73
CA TYR A 155 -29.76 -18.90 15.81
C TYR A 155 -31.06 -18.49 16.53
N ARG A 156 -31.34 -17.18 16.63
CA ARG A 156 -32.63 -16.69 17.15
C ARG A 156 -33.80 -17.04 16.26
N GLU A 157 -33.64 -16.96 14.94
CA GLU A 157 -34.72 -17.26 13.99
C GLU A 157 -35.05 -18.75 13.93
N LYS A 158 -34.03 -19.62 13.96
CA LYS A 158 -34.23 -21.07 13.78
C LYS A 158 -34.47 -21.86 15.08
N GLY A 159 -34.40 -21.21 16.25
CA GLY A 159 -34.49 -21.89 17.54
C GLY A 159 -33.26 -22.75 17.84
N THR A 160 -33.22 -23.38 19.01
CA THR A 160 -32.10 -24.18 19.49
C THR A 160 -32.60 -25.53 20.03
N THR A 161 -32.07 -26.66 19.57
CA THR A 161 -32.64 -27.99 19.91
C THR A 161 -31.67 -28.98 20.58
N SER A 162 -30.45 -28.60 20.98
CA SER A 162 -29.43 -29.54 21.52
C SER A 162 -28.37 -28.91 22.45
N ALA A 163 -27.46 -29.70 23.01
CA ALA A 163 -26.43 -29.23 23.95
C ALA A 163 -25.26 -28.43 23.28
N PRO A 164 -24.56 -27.56 24.04
CA PRO A 164 -23.33 -26.88 23.59
C PRO A 164 -22.22 -27.86 23.16
N GLY A 165 -21.22 -27.37 22.42
CA GLY A 165 -20.00 -28.12 22.07
C GLY A 165 -19.19 -28.50 23.31
N SER A 166 -18.33 -29.52 23.18
CA SER A 166 -17.40 -29.88 24.26
C SER A 166 -16.50 -28.68 24.59
N SER A 167 -16.17 -28.51 25.87
CA SER A 167 -15.28 -27.43 26.33
C SER A 167 -13.93 -27.44 25.58
N LEU A 168 -13.46 -28.62 25.20
CA LEU A 168 -12.28 -28.82 24.37
C LEU A 168 -12.42 -28.22 22.96
N SER A 169 -13.53 -28.49 22.27
CA SER A 169 -13.79 -27.93 20.92
C SER A 169 -13.84 -26.40 20.94
N LEU A 170 -14.40 -25.81 22.00
CA LEU A 170 -14.41 -24.35 22.17
C LEU A 170 -13.00 -23.77 22.37
N ARG A 171 -12.16 -24.42 23.20
CA ARG A 171 -10.77 -24.01 23.41
C ARG A 171 -9.97 -24.07 22.13
N TRP A 172 -10.15 -25.13 21.33
CA TRP A 172 -9.51 -25.26 20.03
C TRP A 172 -9.95 -24.19 19.04
N ALA A 173 -11.25 -23.92 18.93
CA ALA A 173 -11.75 -22.85 18.05
C ALA A 173 -11.22 -21.46 18.48
N ALA A 174 -11.13 -21.19 19.79
CA ALA A 174 -10.51 -19.97 20.31
C ALA A 174 -9.01 -19.89 19.98
N ALA A 175 -8.29 -21.01 20.10
CA ALA A 175 -6.86 -21.08 19.75
C ALA A 175 -6.63 -20.85 18.25
N LEU A 176 -7.46 -21.41 17.36
CA LEU A 176 -7.37 -21.17 15.91
C LEU A 176 -7.65 -19.71 15.55
N TRP A 177 -8.62 -19.08 16.20
CA TRP A 177 -8.93 -17.66 16.01
C TRP A 177 -7.80 -16.76 16.50
N GLY A 178 -7.30 -17.00 17.71
CA GLY A 178 -6.17 -16.25 18.29
C GLY A 178 -4.90 -16.43 17.46
N GLY A 179 -4.61 -17.65 17.01
CA GLY A 179 -3.51 -17.93 16.08
C GLY A 179 -3.68 -17.20 14.75
N GLY A 180 -4.89 -17.14 14.18
CA GLY A 180 -5.16 -16.37 12.97
C GLY A 180 -4.86 -14.88 13.10
N LEU A 181 -5.19 -14.27 14.25
CA LEU A 181 -4.84 -12.88 14.55
C LEU A 181 -3.32 -12.69 14.65
N VAL A 182 -2.63 -13.56 15.39
CA VAL A 182 -1.16 -13.50 15.51
C VAL A 182 -0.49 -13.63 14.14
N GLN A 183 -0.93 -14.59 13.31
CA GLN A 183 -0.39 -14.79 11.98
C GLN A 183 -0.59 -13.57 11.07
N THR A 184 -1.75 -12.91 11.19
CA THR A 184 -2.02 -11.67 10.46
C THR A 184 -1.07 -10.57 10.90
N VAL A 185 -0.85 -10.39 12.21
CA VAL A 185 0.10 -9.40 12.74
C VAL A 185 1.52 -9.69 12.23
N LEU A 186 1.97 -10.94 12.28
CA LEU A 186 3.25 -11.34 11.69
C LEU A 186 3.33 -10.97 10.20
N GLY A 187 2.26 -11.23 9.44
CA GLY A 187 2.17 -10.84 8.03
C GLY A 187 2.26 -9.32 7.82
N THR A 188 1.65 -8.51 8.70
CA THR A 188 1.79 -7.04 8.64
C THR A 188 3.21 -6.57 8.93
N PHE A 189 3.96 -7.27 9.78
CA PHE A 189 5.38 -6.96 10.01
C PHE A 189 6.26 -7.33 8.83
N VAL A 190 6.04 -8.50 8.20
CA VAL A 190 6.73 -8.89 6.96
C VAL A 190 6.51 -7.82 5.89
N ARG A 191 5.25 -7.43 5.67
CA ARG A 191 4.91 -6.37 4.71
C ARG A 191 5.54 -5.02 5.06
N GLY A 192 5.49 -4.62 6.33
CA GLY A 192 6.05 -3.33 6.78
C GLY A 192 7.55 -3.27 6.57
N LYS A 193 8.27 -4.36 6.88
CA LYS A 193 9.72 -4.46 6.64
C LYS A 193 10.04 -4.48 5.14
N LEU A 194 9.26 -5.23 4.36
CA LEU A 194 9.42 -5.25 2.91
C LEU A 194 9.23 -3.85 2.30
N GLN A 195 8.23 -3.10 2.72
CA GLN A 195 8.04 -1.71 2.28
C GLN A 195 9.25 -0.84 2.62
N ALA A 196 9.76 -0.91 3.85
CA ALA A 196 10.93 -0.13 4.26
C ALA A 196 12.16 -0.48 3.41
N LEU A 197 12.33 -1.77 3.07
CA LEU A 197 13.40 -2.22 2.17
C LEU A 197 13.21 -1.74 0.74
N THR A 198 11.98 -1.74 0.20
CA THR A 198 11.70 -1.19 -1.13
C THR A 198 11.97 0.30 -1.20
N GLU A 199 11.63 1.06 -0.14
CA GLU A 199 11.91 2.50 -0.06
C GLU A 199 13.42 2.79 0.09
N GLN A 200 14.15 1.92 0.79
CA GLN A 200 15.60 2.05 0.98
C GLN A 200 16.40 1.59 -0.24
N PHE A 201 15.94 0.53 -0.92
CA PHE A 201 16.64 -0.15 -2.00
C PHE A 201 15.79 -0.21 -3.28
N THR A 202 15.37 0.94 -3.77
CA THR A 202 14.40 1.09 -4.87
C THR A 202 14.76 0.37 -6.17
N LEU A 203 16.04 0.15 -6.45
CA LEU A 203 16.51 -0.51 -7.69
C LEU A 203 16.88 -1.99 -7.49
N LEU A 204 16.70 -2.55 -6.29
CA LEU A 204 16.98 -3.97 -6.07
C LEU A 204 15.82 -4.85 -6.59
N PRO A 205 16.13 -6.00 -7.22
CA PRO A 205 15.12 -6.98 -7.59
C PRO A 205 14.37 -7.54 -6.36
N ASP A 206 13.09 -7.89 -6.55
CA ASP A 206 12.23 -8.47 -5.51
C ASP A 206 12.83 -9.65 -4.76
N SER A 207 13.54 -10.56 -5.45
CA SER A 207 14.19 -11.73 -4.84
C SER A 207 15.27 -11.32 -3.82
N GLN A 208 16.01 -10.25 -4.14
CA GLN A 208 17.02 -9.69 -3.26
C GLN A 208 16.41 -8.92 -2.08
N LEU A 209 15.27 -8.27 -2.29
CA LEU A 209 14.51 -7.60 -1.22
C LEU A 209 13.95 -8.64 -0.23
N LEU A 210 13.35 -9.71 -0.72
CA LEU A 210 12.82 -10.81 0.09
C LEU A 210 13.91 -11.44 0.97
N ALA A 211 15.09 -11.70 0.41
CA ALA A 211 16.23 -12.22 1.18
C ALA A 211 16.68 -11.31 2.34
N ARG A 212 16.37 -10.01 2.27
CA ARG A 212 16.71 -9.01 3.31
C ARG A 212 15.64 -8.81 4.37
N VAL A 213 14.43 -9.38 4.19
CA VAL A 213 13.38 -9.34 5.22
C VAL A 213 13.82 -10.13 6.46
N GLY A 214 14.60 -11.19 6.30
CA GLY A 214 15.19 -11.95 7.40
C GLY A 214 14.15 -12.66 8.29
N VAL A 215 14.51 -12.89 9.55
CA VAL A 215 13.83 -13.82 10.48
C VAL A 215 12.31 -13.63 10.60
N ILE A 216 11.79 -12.41 10.46
CA ILE A 216 10.35 -12.16 10.56
C ILE A 216 9.55 -12.89 9.46
N GLN A 217 10.14 -13.05 8.26
CA GLN A 217 9.55 -13.84 7.19
C GLN A 217 9.51 -15.33 7.55
N ASP A 218 10.61 -15.86 8.09
CA ASP A 218 10.71 -17.27 8.47
C ASP A 218 9.71 -17.61 9.59
N VAL A 219 9.60 -16.74 10.59
CA VAL A 219 8.62 -16.88 11.67
C VAL A 219 7.19 -16.83 11.15
N HIS A 220 6.88 -15.90 10.25
CA HIS A 220 5.56 -15.82 9.60
C HIS A 220 5.23 -17.09 8.81
N MET A 221 6.19 -17.62 8.04
CA MET A 221 5.98 -18.82 7.24
C MET A 221 5.81 -20.06 8.12
N LEU A 222 6.70 -20.28 9.08
CA LEU A 222 6.65 -21.43 10.00
C LEU A 222 5.37 -21.41 10.84
N PHE A 223 5.04 -20.28 11.46
CA PHE A 223 3.81 -20.15 12.24
C PHE A 223 2.57 -20.34 11.37
N GLY A 224 2.57 -19.81 10.16
CA GLY A 224 1.50 -20.02 9.17
C GLY A 224 1.29 -21.50 8.81
N MET A 225 2.37 -22.24 8.57
CA MET A 225 2.33 -23.68 8.30
C MET A 225 1.79 -24.46 9.51
N LEU A 226 2.29 -24.17 10.71
CA LEU A 226 1.80 -24.80 11.94
C LEU A 226 0.32 -24.52 12.18
N LEU A 227 -0.14 -23.28 11.95
CA LEU A 227 -1.55 -22.90 12.07
C LEU A 227 -2.41 -23.62 11.01
N ALA A 228 -1.92 -23.78 9.79
CA ALA A 228 -2.62 -24.53 8.76
C ALA A 228 -2.75 -26.02 9.13
N ILE A 229 -1.67 -26.66 9.57
CA ILE A 229 -1.69 -28.05 10.06
C ILE A 229 -2.68 -28.17 11.24
N ALA A 230 -2.60 -27.26 12.21
CA ALA A 230 -3.52 -27.23 13.35
C ALA A 230 -4.97 -27.09 12.89
N THR A 231 -5.26 -26.22 11.91
CA THR A 231 -6.60 -26.04 11.32
C THR A 231 -7.14 -27.35 10.77
N TRP A 232 -6.32 -28.12 10.06
CA TRP A 232 -6.72 -29.40 9.48
C TRP A 232 -6.92 -30.47 10.55
N VAL A 233 -5.97 -30.65 11.46
CA VAL A 233 -6.05 -31.65 12.55
C VAL A 233 -7.24 -31.36 13.46
N ILE A 234 -7.32 -30.14 13.99
CA ILE A 234 -8.42 -29.71 14.87
C ILE A 234 -9.75 -29.73 14.11
N GLY A 235 -9.76 -29.31 12.83
CA GLY A 235 -10.95 -29.32 11.99
C GLY A 235 -11.53 -30.74 11.85
N LEU A 236 -10.70 -31.72 11.51
CA LEU A 236 -11.10 -33.13 11.43
C LEU A 236 -11.58 -33.67 12.78
N LEU A 237 -10.90 -33.33 13.89
CA LEU A 237 -11.33 -33.72 15.23
C LEU A 237 -12.68 -33.10 15.61
N ILE A 238 -12.91 -31.81 15.29
CA ILE A 238 -14.20 -31.15 15.53
C ILE A 238 -15.31 -31.82 14.70
N LEU A 239 -15.04 -32.17 13.44
CA LEU A 239 -16.02 -32.86 12.59
C LEU A 239 -16.38 -34.25 13.14
N ARG A 240 -15.40 -35.00 13.64
CA ARG A 240 -15.60 -36.33 14.27
C ARG A 240 -16.30 -36.24 15.63
N LEU A 241 -15.80 -35.42 16.54
CA LEU A 241 -16.34 -35.25 17.90
C LEU A 241 -17.73 -34.62 17.92
N ASN A 242 -18.15 -34.03 16.80
CA ASN A 242 -19.43 -33.36 16.70
C ASN A 242 -20.24 -33.84 15.47
N GLU A 243 -20.14 -35.13 15.15
CA GLU A 243 -21.05 -35.79 14.21
C GLU A 243 -22.50 -35.46 14.58
N GLY A 244 -23.22 -34.79 13.66
CA GLY A 244 -24.58 -34.28 13.88
C GLY A 244 -24.73 -32.79 14.19
N ARG A 245 -23.64 -31.98 14.22
CA ARG A 245 -23.75 -30.51 14.34
C ARG A 245 -24.41 -29.83 13.14
N SER A 246 -24.89 -28.61 13.39
CA SER A 246 -25.52 -27.74 12.40
C SER A 246 -24.61 -27.46 11.21
N VAL A 247 -25.18 -27.41 10.00
CA VAL A 247 -24.50 -27.09 8.73
C VAL A 247 -23.50 -25.92 8.81
N PRO A 248 -23.77 -24.79 9.50
CA PRO A 248 -22.80 -23.70 9.62
C PRO A 248 -21.46 -24.08 10.26
N VAL A 249 -21.45 -25.02 11.22
CA VAL A 249 -20.21 -25.49 11.87
C VAL A 249 -19.38 -26.31 10.87
N LYS A 250 -20.02 -27.25 10.17
CA LYS A 250 -19.35 -28.05 9.12
C LYS A 250 -18.81 -27.15 8.01
N GLN A 251 -19.61 -26.19 7.54
CA GLN A 251 -19.20 -25.23 6.52
C GLN A 251 -18.05 -24.32 6.99
N ALA A 252 -18.05 -23.88 8.25
CA ALA A 252 -16.95 -23.08 8.78
C ALA A 252 -15.64 -23.88 8.82
N VAL A 253 -15.66 -25.13 9.31
CA VAL A 253 -14.47 -25.98 9.34
C VAL A 253 -13.93 -26.26 7.94
N LEU A 254 -14.80 -26.73 7.02
CA LEU A 254 -14.39 -27.04 5.64
C LEU A 254 -13.91 -25.78 4.90
N GLY A 255 -14.58 -24.64 5.13
CA GLY A 255 -14.17 -23.35 4.60
C GLY A 255 -12.79 -22.95 5.11
N MET A 256 -12.53 -23.05 6.41
CA MET A 256 -11.21 -22.76 6.99
C MET A 256 -10.11 -23.64 6.40
N MET A 257 -10.35 -24.95 6.24
CA MET A 257 -9.40 -25.87 5.61
C MET A 257 -9.11 -25.50 4.15
N ALA A 258 -10.14 -25.12 3.39
CA ALA A 258 -9.98 -24.66 2.02
C ALA A 258 -9.19 -23.33 1.94
N LEU A 259 -9.50 -22.36 2.80
CA LEU A 259 -8.78 -21.08 2.83
C LEU A 259 -7.31 -21.25 3.21
N THR A 260 -6.97 -22.12 4.17
CA THR A 260 -5.56 -22.35 4.54
C THR A 260 -4.78 -23.05 3.42
N LEU A 261 -5.41 -23.96 2.67
CA LEU A 261 -4.80 -24.56 1.49
C LEU A 261 -4.49 -23.50 0.42
N VAL A 262 -5.44 -22.60 0.13
CA VAL A 262 -5.23 -21.50 -0.82
C VAL A 262 -4.14 -20.55 -0.31
N GLN A 263 -4.07 -20.27 0.99
CA GLN A 263 -3.03 -19.42 1.56
C GLN A 263 -1.62 -19.98 1.41
N ILE A 264 -1.44 -21.29 1.64
CA ILE A 264 -0.17 -21.96 1.42
C ILE A 264 0.21 -21.88 -0.07
N GLY A 265 -0.75 -22.13 -0.97
CA GLY A 265 -0.53 -22.00 -2.41
C GLY A 265 -0.08 -20.59 -2.82
N LEU A 266 -0.79 -19.54 -2.37
CA LEU A 266 -0.41 -18.15 -2.63
C LEU A 266 0.96 -17.81 -2.02
N GLY A 267 1.23 -18.28 -0.80
CA GLY A 267 2.53 -18.12 -0.14
C GLY A 267 3.69 -18.74 -0.93
N PHE A 268 3.49 -19.97 -1.44
CA PHE A 268 4.47 -20.64 -2.29
C PHE A 268 4.71 -19.88 -3.61
N VAL A 269 3.65 -19.37 -4.24
CA VAL A 269 3.78 -18.59 -5.47
C VAL A 269 4.63 -17.34 -5.26
N PHE A 270 4.51 -16.62 -4.13
CA PHE A 270 5.41 -15.48 -3.85
C PHE A 270 6.89 -15.83 -3.84
N LEU A 271 7.23 -17.03 -3.36
CA LEU A 271 8.63 -17.46 -3.28
C LEU A 271 9.24 -17.70 -4.67
N VAL A 272 8.42 -18.10 -5.66
CA VAL A 272 8.89 -18.46 -7.00
C VAL A 272 8.68 -17.37 -8.05
N SER A 273 7.62 -16.57 -7.94
CA SER A 273 7.23 -15.57 -8.95
C SER A 273 7.44 -14.12 -8.52
N GLY A 274 7.98 -13.88 -7.32
CA GLY A 274 8.15 -12.52 -6.78
C GLY A 274 6.87 -11.89 -6.24
N LEU A 275 6.91 -10.57 -5.98
CA LEU A 275 5.95 -9.87 -5.15
C LEU A 275 4.73 -9.34 -5.93
N SER A 276 4.03 -10.21 -6.66
CA SER A 276 2.84 -9.82 -7.43
C SER A 276 1.81 -9.05 -6.57
N PRO A 277 1.47 -7.80 -6.92
CA PRO A 277 0.54 -6.98 -6.13
C PRO A 277 -0.85 -7.63 -5.98
N VAL A 278 -1.33 -8.30 -7.03
CA VAL A 278 -2.63 -9.00 -7.02
C VAL A 278 -2.61 -10.18 -6.05
N LEU A 279 -1.54 -10.97 -6.05
CA LEU A 279 -1.44 -12.09 -5.11
C LEU A 279 -1.37 -11.57 -3.66
N GLN A 280 -0.69 -10.44 -3.40
CA GLN A 280 -0.63 -9.82 -2.07
C GLN A 280 -2.02 -9.43 -1.57
N LEU A 281 -2.84 -8.87 -2.46
CA LEU A 281 -4.23 -8.54 -2.16
C LEU A 281 -5.04 -9.78 -1.75
N PHE A 282 -4.98 -10.86 -2.53
CA PHE A 282 -5.71 -12.08 -2.20
C PHE A 282 -5.18 -12.77 -0.94
N HIS A 283 -3.86 -12.77 -0.73
CA HIS A 283 -3.24 -13.31 0.48
C HIS A 283 -3.75 -12.58 1.73
N LEU A 284 -3.84 -11.25 1.72
CA LEU A 284 -4.40 -10.49 2.84
C LEU A 284 -5.91 -10.71 3.02
N TRP A 285 -6.67 -10.67 1.92
CA TRP A 285 -8.13 -10.76 1.96
C TRP A 285 -8.61 -12.12 2.46
N ILE A 286 -7.99 -13.21 2.00
CA ILE A 286 -8.29 -14.58 2.43
C ILE A 286 -7.96 -14.79 3.92
N ALA A 287 -6.91 -14.14 4.43
CA ALA A 287 -6.58 -14.19 5.86
C ALA A 287 -7.71 -13.56 6.71
N GLY A 288 -8.28 -12.44 6.24
CA GLY A 288 -9.45 -11.82 6.86
C GLY A 288 -10.70 -12.73 6.86
N LEU A 289 -10.92 -13.47 5.77
CA LEU A 289 -12.01 -14.46 5.69
C LEU A 289 -11.81 -15.62 6.69
N TYR A 290 -10.57 -16.09 6.86
CA TYR A 290 -10.23 -17.11 7.84
C TYR A 290 -10.55 -16.67 9.28
N ILE A 291 -10.24 -15.42 9.65
CA ILE A 291 -10.59 -14.86 10.96
C ILE A 291 -12.11 -14.85 11.17
N GLY A 292 -12.88 -14.45 10.15
CA GLY A 292 -14.35 -14.48 10.23
C GLY A 292 -14.92 -15.88 10.40
N LEU A 293 -14.41 -16.86 9.63
CA LEU A 293 -14.87 -18.23 9.72
C LEU A 293 -14.47 -18.91 11.04
N SER A 294 -13.28 -18.63 11.58
CA SER A 294 -12.86 -19.16 12.88
C SER A 294 -13.71 -18.61 14.03
N LEU A 295 -14.08 -17.32 13.97
CA LEU A 295 -15.04 -16.75 14.90
C LEU A 295 -16.44 -17.36 14.74
N ALA A 296 -16.86 -17.56 13.49
CA ALA A 296 -18.13 -18.21 13.18
C ALA A 296 -18.19 -19.64 13.73
N LEU A 297 -17.08 -20.38 13.64
CA LEU A 297 -16.92 -21.71 14.23
C LEU A 297 -17.05 -21.65 15.76
N PHE A 298 -16.32 -20.75 16.43
CA PHE A 298 -16.35 -20.61 17.88
C PHE A 298 -17.76 -20.38 18.44
N PHE A 299 -18.52 -19.46 17.85
CA PHE A 299 -19.89 -19.21 18.27
C PHE A 299 -20.86 -20.32 17.86
N GLY A 300 -20.61 -20.95 16.71
CA GLY A 300 -21.38 -22.12 16.27
C GLY A 300 -21.24 -23.30 17.23
N LEU A 301 -20.06 -23.50 17.82
CA LEU A 301 -19.81 -24.51 18.85
C LEU A 301 -20.44 -24.15 20.20
N ARG A 302 -20.54 -22.86 20.56
CA ARG A 302 -21.24 -22.40 21.77
C ARG A 302 -22.76 -22.59 21.70
N ARG A 303 -23.33 -22.72 20.50
CA ARG A 303 -24.78 -22.76 20.29
C ARG A 303 -25.26 -24.19 20.00
N PRO A 304 -26.44 -24.55 20.53
CA PRO A 304 -27.17 -25.77 20.17
C PRO A 304 -27.31 -26.00 18.67
N VAL A 305 -27.33 -27.27 18.27
CA VAL A 305 -27.64 -27.69 16.91
C VAL A 305 -29.00 -27.15 16.48
N VAL A 306 -29.07 -26.70 15.23
CA VAL A 306 -30.32 -26.61 14.48
C VAL A 306 -30.24 -27.74 13.45
N LYS A 307 -31.13 -28.75 13.56
CA LYS A 307 -31.32 -29.70 12.46
C LYS A 307 -31.79 -28.88 11.25
N SER A 308 -30.96 -28.78 10.22
CA SER A 308 -31.40 -28.23 8.95
C SER A 308 -31.75 -29.38 8.03
N ASP A 309 -32.80 -29.21 7.23
CA ASP A 309 -32.91 -29.95 5.97
C ASP A 309 -31.62 -29.71 5.19
N GLU A 310 -30.83 -30.77 4.98
CA GLU A 310 -29.62 -30.73 4.17
C GLU A 310 -30.00 -30.42 2.72
N LYS A 311 -30.17 -29.14 2.39
CA LYS A 311 -30.09 -28.72 1.00
C LYS A 311 -28.60 -28.73 0.66
N LYS A 312 -28.17 -29.75 -0.10
CA LYS A 312 -26.85 -29.77 -0.79
C LYS A 312 -26.57 -28.36 -1.32
N VAL A 313 -25.36 -27.86 -1.11
CA VAL A 313 -24.91 -26.63 -1.78
C VAL A 313 -25.12 -26.88 -3.27
N ARG A 314 -26.15 -26.26 -3.85
CA ARG A 314 -26.44 -26.42 -5.28
C ARG A 314 -25.16 -26.03 -6.02
N TYR A 315 -24.63 -26.92 -6.86
CA TYR A 315 -23.41 -26.69 -7.64
C TYR A 315 -23.37 -25.29 -8.26
N GLY A 316 -24.51 -24.78 -8.74
CA GLY A 316 -24.63 -23.41 -9.26
C GLY A 316 -24.22 -22.29 -8.29
N LYS A 317 -24.38 -22.44 -6.97
CA LYS A 317 -23.90 -21.44 -5.98
C LYS A 317 -22.39 -21.46 -5.83
N ALA A 318 -21.77 -22.65 -5.83
CA ALA A 318 -20.31 -22.77 -5.76
C ALA A 318 -19.65 -22.20 -7.03
N VAL A 319 -20.24 -22.51 -8.19
CA VAL A 319 -19.82 -21.94 -9.49
C VAL A 319 -19.96 -20.42 -9.49
N ALA A 320 -21.08 -19.86 -8.99
CA ALA A 320 -21.26 -18.41 -8.92
C ALA A 320 -20.24 -17.71 -8.00
N ILE A 321 -19.89 -18.32 -6.86
CA ILE A 321 -18.85 -17.78 -5.97
C ILE A 321 -17.48 -17.82 -6.65
N ALA A 322 -17.12 -18.96 -7.26
CA ALA A 322 -15.87 -19.09 -7.99
C ALA A 322 -15.78 -18.06 -9.14
N ALA A 323 -16.85 -17.92 -9.93
CA ALA A 323 -16.93 -16.91 -10.99
C ALA A 323 -16.77 -15.48 -10.44
N ALA A 324 -17.41 -15.15 -9.32
CA ALA A 324 -17.25 -13.84 -8.68
C ALA A 324 -15.80 -13.58 -8.23
N VAL A 325 -15.14 -14.58 -7.62
CA VAL A 325 -13.72 -14.46 -7.22
C VAL A 325 -12.80 -14.28 -8.43
N VAL A 326 -13.06 -15.00 -9.53
CA VAL A 326 -12.31 -14.84 -10.79
C VAL A 326 -12.52 -13.43 -11.37
N LEU A 327 -13.76 -12.93 -11.41
CA LEU A 327 -14.04 -11.57 -11.87
C LEU A 327 -13.37 -10.51 -10.99
N MET A 328 -13.35 -10.72 -9.67
CA MET A 328 -12.61 -9.86 -8.74
C MET A 328 -11.10 -9.89 -9.01
N ALA A 329 -10.54 -11.06 -9.32
CA ALA A 329 -9.12 -11.19 -9.66
C ALA A 329 -8.77 -10.48 -10.97
N ILE A 330 -9.61 -10.63 -12.00
CA ILE A 330 -9.47 -9.93 -13.27
C ILE A 330 -9.55 -8.42 -13.05
N GLY A 331 -10.59 -7.95 -12.34
CA GLY A 331 -10.77 -6.52 -12.05
C GLY A 331 -9.64 -5.91 -11.22
N ALA A 332 -9.10 -6.65 -10.25
CA ALA A 332 -7.93 -6.22 -9.49
C ALA A 332 -6.68 -6.16 -10.38
N ALA A 333 -6.46 -7.16 -11.22
CA ALA A 333 -5.33 -7.18 -12.15
C ALA A 333 -5.39 -6.06 -13.17
N THR A 334 -6.57 -5.74 -13.72
CA THR A 334 -6.73 -4.61 -14.64
C THR A 334 -6.48 -3.28 -13.94
N ALA A 335 -7.03 -3.08 -12.73
CA ALA A 335 -6.81 -1.86 -11.96
C ALA A 335 -5.33 -1.66 -11.58
N VAL A 336 -4.65 -2.72 -11.14
CA VAL A 336 -3.21 -2.67 -10.83
C VAL A 336 -2.39 -2.35 -12.08
N ARG A 337 -2.65 -3.03 -13.21
CA ARG A 337 -1.95 -2.75 -14.47
C ARG A 337 -2.17 -1.32 -14.96
N GLN A 338 -3.39 -0.80 -14.83
CA GLN A 338 -3.69 0.58 -15.20
C GLN A 338 -2.96 1.58 -14.29
N ALA A 339 -2.86 1.29 -12.99
CA ALA A 339 -2.13 2.11 -12.03
C ALA A 339 -0.61 2.04 -12.22
N GLU A 340 -0.06 0.90 -12.63
CA GLU A 340 1.35 0.76 -13.03
C GLU A 340 1.63 1.56 -14.30
N ALA A 341 0.79 1.39 -15.33
CA ALA A 341 0.91 2.15 -16.58
C ALA A 341 0.81 3.66 -16.34
N SER A 342 -0.11 4.12 -15.49
CA SER A 342 -0.25 5.55 -15.19
C SER A 342 0.91 6.11 -14.37
N ARG A 343 1.64 5.30 -13.61
CA ARG A 343 2.87 5.71 -12.91
C ARG A 343 4.08 5.72 -13.85
N ALA A 344 4.08 4.85 -14.86
CA ALA A 344 5.11 4.82 -15.89
C ALA A 344 5.00 6.00 -16.87
N ASP A 345 3.79 6.58 -17.02
CA ASP A 345 3.53 7.76 -17.85
C ASP A 345 4.04 9.05 -17.18
N ILE A 346 5.36 9.19 -17.11
CA ILE A 346 6.03 10.38 -16.58
C ILE A 346 6.21 11.39 -17.74
N PRO A 347 5.71 12.64 -17.62
CA PRO A 347 5.80 13.61 -18.70
C PRO A 347 7.25 13.94 -19.08
N VAL A 348 7.44 14.30 -20.35
CA VAL A 348 8.68 14.94 -20.83
C VAL A 348 8.44 16.43 -20.88
N TYR A 349 9.19 17.19 -20.09
CA TYR A 349 9.07 18.65 -20.05
C TYR A 349 9.94 19.30 -21.12
N TYR A 350 11.23 18.98 -21.09
CA TYR A 350 12.25 19.59 -21.96
C TYR A 350 13.33 18.57 -22.29
N THR A 351 14.18 18.88 -23.26
CA THR A 351 15.40 18.11 -23.56
C THR A 351 16.59 19.00 -23.27
N ILE A 352 17.62 18.46 -22.62
CA ILE A 352 18.85 19.19 -22.35
C ILE A 352 19.52 19.48 -23.70
N PRO A 353 19.81 20.76 -24.02
CA PRO A 353 20.52 21.12 -25.25
C PRO A 353 22.00 20.71 -25.14
N ASP A 354 22.71 20.76 -26.26
CA ASP A 354 24.14 20.45 -26.27
C ASP A 354 24.91 21.56 -25.51
N PHE A 355 25.84 21.14 -24.65
CA PHE A 355 26.69 22.03 -23.86
C PHE A 355 28.02 21.34 -23.60
N SER A 356 29.02 22.11 -23.17
CA SER A 356 30.32 21.57 -22.76
C SER A 356 30.87 22.38 -21.61
N PHE A 357 30.90 21.77 -20.43
CA PHE A 357 31.46 22.34 -19.20
C PHE A 357 32.58 21.45 -18.66
N ALA A 358 33.27 21.88 -17.60
CA ALA A 358 34.38 21.10 -17.05
C ALA A 358 33.99 20.41 -15.73
N GLU A 359 34.34 19.14 -15.62
CA GLU A 359 34.35 18.40 -14.34
C GLU A 359 35.69 18.63 -13.60
N PRO A 360 35.84 18.28 -12.31
CA PRO A 360 36.99 18.67 -11.51
C PRO A 360 38.31 18.06 -12.01
N SER A 361 38.28 17.00 -12.82
CA SER A 361 39.48 16.46 -13.48
C SER A 361 39.95 17.29 -14.68
N GLY A 362 39.13 18.25 -15.16
CA GLY A 362 39.37 19.04 -16.36
C GLY A 362 38.79 18.42 -17.64
N LYS A 363 38.19 17.22 -17.55
CA LYS A 363 37.47 16.62 -18.69
C LYS A 363 36.19 17.39 -19.01
N PRO A 364 35.79 17.44 -20.28
CA PRO A 364 34.50 17.99 -20.66
C PRO A 364 33.38 17.10 -20.11
N PHE A 365 32.33 17.74 -19.60
CA PHE A 365 31.05 17.16 -19.25
C PHE A 365 29.99 17.78 -20.17
N THR A 366 29.23 16.92 -20.82
CA THR A 366 28.40 17.21 -21.99
C THR A 366 27.02 16.57 -21.85
N ARG A 367 26.15 16.77 -22.84
CA ARG A 367 24.83 16.12 -22.87
C ARG A 367 24.97 14.61 -22.98
N GLU A 368 25.97 14.13 -23.70
CA GLU A 368 26.25 12.72 -23.93
C GLU A 368 26.53 11.98 -22.62
N ASP A 369 27.05 12.66 -21.60
CA ASP A 369 27.33 12.09 -20.28
C ASP A 369 26.08 11.73 -19.47
N PHE A 370 24.91 12.24 -19.88
CA PHE A 370 23.60 11.85 -19.33
C PHE A 370 23.04 10.58 -19.97
N LEU A 371 23.50 10.21 -21.18
CA LEU A 371 22.89 9.13 -21.92
C LEU A 371 23.10 7.77 -21.23
N GLY A 372 22.05 6.95 -21.22
CA GLY A 372 22.06 5.62 -20.59
C GLY A 372 22.02 5.64 -19.05
N LYS A 373 21.78 6.80 -18.42
CA LYS A 373 21.66 6.93 -16.97
C LYS A 373 20.43 7.74 -16.60
N VAL A 374 19.83 7.44 -15.45
CA VAL A 374 18.91 8.36 -14.79
C VAL A 374 19.76 9.35 -14.01
N SER A 375 19.56 10.65 -14.23
CA SER A 375 20.34 11.68 -13.55
C SER A 375 19.48 12.57 -12.67
N VAL A 376 19.95 12.86 -11.45
CA VAL A 376 19.35 13.87 -10.58
C VAL A 376 20.28 15.08 -10.52
N VAL A 377 19.75 16.23 -10.92
CA VAL A 377 20.53 17.46 -11.08
C VAL A 377 20.16 18.47 -9.99
N ASN A 378 21.17 19.14 -9.44
CA ASN A 378 20.97 20.33 -8.62
C ASN A 378 21.94 21.47 -8.99
N PHE A 379 21.64 22.67 -8.48
CA PHE A 379 22.42 23.88 -8.68
C PHE A 379 22.87 24.44 -7.34
N PHE A 380 24.15 24.76 -7.19
CA PHE A 380 24.71 25.17 -5.90
C PHE A 380 25.90 26.10 -6.09
N PHE A 381 26.49 26.59 -4.99
CA PHE A 381 27.79 27.24 -5.00
C PHE A 381 28.49 27.01 -3.65
N THR A 382 29.82 26.87 -3.64
CA THR A 382 30.53 26.35 -2.46
C THR A 382 30.56 27.33 -1.29
N SER A 383 30.43 28.63 -1.56
CA SER A 383 30.44 29.70 -0.55
C SER A 383 29.10 29.84 0.20
N CYS A 384 28.04 29.15 -0.24
CA CYS A 384 26.73 29.16 0.42
C CYS A 384 26.78 28.54 1.82
N ARG A 385 26.28 29.27 2.82
CA ARG A 385 26.21 28.82 4.23
C ARG A 385 24.79 28.48 4.71
N SER A 386 23.81 28.47 3.83
CA SER A 386 22.39 28.24 4.15
C SER A 386 21.87 26.92 3.58
N VAL A 387 21.13 26.96 2.47
CA VAL A 387 20.41 25.82 1.90
C VAL A 387 21.30 24.82 1.16
N CYS A 388 22.37 25.26 0.48
CA CYS A 388 23.20 24.37 -0.33
C CYS A 388 23.88 23.23 0.46
N PRO A 389 24.45 23.45 1.67
CA PRO A 389 24.97 22.36 2.49
C PRO A 389 23.92 21.31 2.86
N VAL A 390 22.70 21.73 3.18
CA VAL A 390 21.59 20.81 3.51
C VAL A 390 21.14 20.04 2.27
N MET A 391 20.97 20.74 1.15
CA MET A 391 20.60 20.14 -0.13
C MET A 391 21.64 19.11 -0.62
N ASN A 392 22.93 19.43 -0.53
CA ASN A 392 24.00 18.50 -0.91
C ASN A 392 24.16 17.36 0.10
N ALA A 393 23.78 17.54 1.37
CA ALA A 393 23.69 16.42 2.31
C ALA A 393 22.60 15.41 1.89
N THR A 394 21.45 15.88 1.39
CA THR A 394 20.40 15.04 0.79
C THR A 394 20.91 14.29 -0.45
N PHE A 395 21.65 14.97 -1.34
CA PHE A 395 22.34 14.30 -2.46
C PHE A 395 23.34 13.25 -1.98
N ALA A 396 24.10 13.52 -0.92
CA ALA A 396 25.04 12.56 -0.35
C ALA A 396 24.34 11.33 0.23
N GLU A 397 23.15 11.50 0.82
CA GLU A 397 22.31 10.37 1.22
C GLU A 397 21.86 9.56 0.01
N MET A 398 21.40 10.20 -1.07
CA MET A 398 21.04 9.55 -2.32
C MET A 398 22.24 8.78 -2.92
N TYR A 399 23.41 9.42 -2.99
CA TYR A 399 24.66 8.84 -3.48
C TYR A 399 25.04 7.56 -2.74
N ARG A 400 24.90 7.55 -1.40
CA ARG A 400 25.13 6.35 -0.57
C ARG A 400 24.02 5.32 -0.76
N ARG A 401 22.76 5.77 -0.81
CA ARG A 401 21.59 4.88 -0.95
C ARG A 401 21.69 4.06 -2.23
N TYR A 402 22.06 4.67 -3.35
CA TYR A 402 22.17 4.00 -4.66
C TYR A 402 23.59 3.49 -4.97
N ALA A 403 24.45 3.32 -3.97
CA ALA A 403 25.82 2.81 -4.17
C ALA A 403 25.87 1.41 -4.81
N TYR A 404 24.76 0.67 -4.77
CA TYR A 404 24.62 -0.67 -5.36
C TYR A 404 24.16 -0.65 -6.83
N SER A 405 23.93 0.52 -7.44
CA SER A 405 23.47 0.65 -8.82
C SER A 405 24.32 1.66 -9.60
N ASP A 406 24.63 1.32 -10.84
CA ASP A 406 25.32 2.14 -11.83
C ASP A 406 24.35 2.95 -12.72
N LYS A 407 23.03 2.67 -12.62
CA LYS A 407 21.99 3.32 -13.41
C LYS A 407 21.66 4.75 -12.98
N LEU A 408 22.05 5.14 -11.75
CA LEU A 408 21.80 6.49 -11.23
C LEU A 408 23.08 7.33 -11.24
N GLN A 409 22.96 8.55 -11.74
CA GLN A 409 23.97 9.60 -11.68
C GLN A 409 23.42 10.82 -10.92
N LEU A 410 24.29 11.49 -10.18
CA LEU A 410 24.03 12.78 -9.57
C LEU A 410 24.91 13.81 -10.27
N VAL A 411 24.36 14.99 -10.54
CA VAL A 411 25.09 16.07 -11.20
C VAL A 411 24.82 17.37 -10.45
N SER A 412 25.88 18.04 -10.02
CA SER A 412 25.81 19.31 -9.30
C SER A 412 26.51 20.39 -10.09
N PHE A 413 25.75 21.35 -10.63
CA PHE A 413 26.32 22.49 -11.36
C PHE A 413 26.59 23.64 -10.40
N THR A 414 27.80 24.21 -10.43
CA THR A 414 28.06 25.46 -9.70
C THR A 414 27.50 26.66 -10.46
N VAL A 415 26.78 27.53 -9.76
CA VAL A 415 26.29 28.83 -10.28
C VAL A 415 27.25 30.00 -9.98
N ASP A 416 28.37 29.74 -9.30
CA ASP A 416 29.41 30.73 -9.00
C ASP A 416 30.77 30.22 -9.53
N PRO A 417 30.96 30.15 -10.87
CA PRO A 417 32.20 29.62 -11.44
C PRO A 417 33.42 30.50 -11.15
N GLU A 418 33.26 31.77 -10.74
CA GLU A 418 34.37 32.67 -10.38
C GLU A 418 35.03 32.24 -9.07
N THR A 419 34.23 31.94 -8.05
CA THR A 419 34.73 31.45 -6.75
C THR A 419 35.02 29.95 -6.78
N ASP A 420 34.16 29.17 -7.44
CA ASP A 420 34.19 27.71 -7.42
C ASP A 420 35.16 27.16 -8.47
N THR A 421 36.47 27.32 -8.23
CA THR A 421 37.51 26.70 -9.08
C THR A 421 37.39 25.16 -9.12
N LEU A 422 37.96 24.51 -10.13
CA LEU A 422 37.98 23.03 -10.22
C LEU A 422 38.58 22.37 -8.95
N ALA A 423 39.59 23.02 -8.35
CA ALA A 423 40.17 22.57 -7.08
C ALA A 423 39.20 22.74 -5.89
N ALA A 424 38.46 23.86 -5.84
CA ALA A 424 37.44 24.09 -4.83
C ALA A 424 36.29 23.07 -4.94
N LEU A 425 35.84 22.75 -6.15
CA LEU A 425 34.83 21.71 -6.40
C LEU A 425 35.30 20.33 -5.96
N ARG A 426 36.55 19.96 -6.27
CA ARG A 426 37.13 18.69 -5.81
C ARG A 426 37.18 18.62 -4.27
N ALA A 427 37.63 19.70 -3.62
CA ALA A 427 37.66 19.77 -2.16
C ALA A 427 36.25 19.73 -1.55
N TYR A 428 35.26 20.34 -2.21
CA TYR A 428 33.87 20.31 -1.80
C TYR A 428 33.26 18.91 -1.92
N ALA A 429 33.45 18.24 -3.06
CA ALA A 429 33.03 16.87 -3.30
C ALA A 429 33.59 15.89 -2.25
N ALA A 430 34.87 16.05 -1.90
CA ALA A 430 35.54 15.24 -0.88
C ALA A 430 34.87 15.35 0.51
N LYS A 431 34.30 16.51 0.86
CA LYS A 431 33.58 16.69 2.15
C LYS A 431 32.32 15.82 2.25
N PHE A 432 31.71 15.48 1.12
CA PHE A 432 30.53 14.60 1.06
C PHE A 432 30.90 13.12 0.86
N GLY A 433 32.19 12.80 0.81
CA GLY A 433 32.67 11.42 0.61
C GLY A 433 32.49 10.90 -0.81
N VAL A 434 32.43 11.80 -1.81
CA VAL A 434 32.36 11.39 -3.21
C VAL A 434 33.71 10.80 -3.64
N SER A 435 33.65 9.59 -4.18
CA SER A 435 34.83 8.75 -4.46
C SER A 435 34.86 8.19 -5.88
N ASP A 436 33.77 8.32 -6.62
CA ASP A 436 33.59 7.76 -7.94
C ASP A 436 32.82 8.72 -8.87
N ASN A 437 32.60 8.29 -10.11
CA ASN A 437 31.99 9.12 -11.15
C ASN A 437 30.45 9.17 -11.11
N ARG A 438 29.80 8.57 -10.11
CA ARG A 438 28.33 8.63 -9.97
C ARG A 438 27.85 9.98 -9.50
N TRP A 439 28.70 10.80 -8.86
CA TRP A 439 28.35 12.19 -8.53
C TRP A 439 29.35 13.16 -9.14
N GLN A 440 28.91 13.87 -10.18
CA GLN A 440 29.71 14.84 -10.93
C GLN A 440 29.47 16.26 -10.43
N PHE A 441 30.55 17.04 -10.34
CA PHE A 441 30.50 18.47 -10.00
C PHE A 441 30.97 19.28 -11.21
N VAL A 442 30.11 20.12 -11.77
CA VAL A 442 30.32 20.68 -13.10
C VAL A 442 30.38 22.20 -13.05
N ARG A 443 31.32 22.78 -13.81
CA ARG A 443 31.61 24.21 -13.86
C ARG A 443 31.62 24.75 -15.29
N ALA A 444 30.85 25.80 -15.54
CA ALA A 444 30.93 26.59 -16.77
C ALA A 444 32.16 27.53 -16.77
N ALA A 445 32.58 28.04 -17.93
CA ALA A 445 33.74 28.93 -17.97
C ALA A 445 33.44 30.29 -17.34
N THR A 446 32.21 30.79 -17.52
CA THR A 446 31.77 32.12 -17.06
C THR A 446 30.41 32.10 -16.36
N PRO A 447 30.10 33.09 -15.48
CA PRO A 447 28.78 33.21 -14.87
C PRO A 447 27.62 33.36 -15.87
N GLY A 448 27.87 34.04 -17.00
CA GLY A 448 26.85 34.24 -18.04
C GLY A 448 26.46 32.94 -18.75
N GLU A 449 27.41 32.01 -18.96
CA GLU A 449 27.13 30.69 -19.53
C GLU A 449 26.24 29.85 -18.62
N ILE A 450 26.56 29.79 -17.32
CA ILE A 450 25.76 28.99 -16.39
C ILE A 450 24.37 29.60 -16.16
N SER A 451 24.26 30.92 -16.06
CA SER A 451 22.96 31.60 -15.93
C SER A 451 22.05 31.28 -17.11
N ARG A 452 22.56 31.40 -18.35
CA ARG A 452 21.83 31.03 -19.56
C ARG A 452 21.46 29.54 -19.56
N PHE A 453 22.37 28.66 -19.17
CA PHE A 453 22.10 27.22 -19.10
C PHE A 453 20.99 26.87 -18.11
N CYS A 454 20.99 27.47 -16.92
CA CYS A 454 19.92 27.31 -15.92
C CYS A 454 18.54 27.69 -16.49
N GLU A 455 18.44 28.82 -17.19
CA GLU A 455 17.19 29.34 -17.75
C GLU A 455 16.74 28.62 -19.02
N GLU A 456 17.66 28.35 -19.94
CA GLU A 456 17.35 27.80 -21.24
C GLU A 456 17.18 26.28 -21.19
N ALA A 457 18.12 25.57 -20.55
CA ALA A 457 18.12 24.11 -20.50
C ALA A 457 17.23 23.57 -19.39
N PHE A 458 17.39 24.09 -18.17
CA PHE A 458 16.73 23.53 -16.98
C PHE A 458 15.47 24.28 -16.57
N LYS A 459 15.18 25.45 -17.17
CA LYS A 459 14.02 26.29 -16.85
C LYS A 459 13.92 26.59 -15.35
N VAL A 460 15.07 26.70 -14.69
CA VAL A 460 15.20 27.16 -13.32
C VAL A 460 15.68 28.62 -13.41
N SER A 461 14.78 29.56 -13.13
CA SER A 461 15.07 30.99 -13.27
C SER A 461 16.15 31.42 -12.28
N GLY A 462 17.17 32.10 -12.80
CA GLY A 462 18.31 32.61 -12.05
C GLY A 462 18.45 34.11 -12.20
N ASP A 463 17.56 34.89 -11.59
CA ASP A 463 17.91 36.27 -11.22
C ASP A 463 18.88 36.21 -10.02
N LEU A 464 20.14 35.91 -10.28
CA LEU A 464 21.20 35.88 -9.26
C LEU A 464 21.79 37.29 -9.14
N PRO A 465 21.80 37.85 -7.91
CA PRO A 465 22.62 37.31 -6.82
C PRO A 465 21.75 36.85 -5.63
N GLY A 466 21.87 35.57 -5.28
CA GLY A 466 21.18 34.96 -4.12
C GLY A 466 19.88 34.20 -4.42
N ALA A 467 19.43 34.09 -5.66
CA ALA A 467 18.28 33.26 -6.04
C ALA A 467 18.61 31.75 -6.04
N HIS A 468 18.11 31.08 -5.01
CA HIS A 468 18.28 29.65 -4.77
C HIS A 468 17.22 28.84 -5.54
N SER A 469 17.60 28.11 -6.60
CA SER A 469 16.80 26.94 -7.00
C SER A 469 17.06 25.84 -5.98
N THR A 470 16.09 25.61 -5.10
CA THR A 470 16.11 24.51 -4.12
C THR A 470 15.54 23.21 -4.69
N LYS A 471 15.42 23.12 -6.02
CA LYS A 471 14.80 21.98 -6.70
C LYS A 471 15.83 20.97 -7.18
N PHE A 472 15.47 19.70 -7.07
CA PHE A 472 16.08 18.61 -7.81
C PHE A 472 15.38 18.45 -9.15
N VAL A 473 16.16 18.23 -10.20
CA VAL A 473 15.64 17.97 -11.55
C VAL A 473 15.92 16.52 -11.90
N LEU A 474 14.89 15.77 -12.28
CA LEU A 474 15.03 14.40 -12.75
C LEU A 474 15.22 14.41 -14.27
N VAL A 475 16.25 13.70 -14.73
CA VAL A 475 16.62 13.56 -16.14
C VAL A 475 16.67 12.06 -16.47
N ASP A 476 16.09 11.67 -17.61
CA ASP A 476 16.12 10.28 -18.07
C ASP A 476 17.36 9.95 -18.91
N ALA A 477 17.45 8.68 -19.31
CA ALA A 477 18.55 8.11 -20.09
C ALA A 477 18.70 8.66 -21.51
N GLU A 478 17.77 9.51 -21.96
CA GLU A 478 17.81 10.20 -23.24
C GLU A 478 18.08 11.71 -23.07
N ALA A 479 18.53 12.13 -21.88
CA ALA A 479 18.79 13.51 -21.51
C ALA A 479 17.54 14.42 -21.57
N ARG A 480 16.37 13.87 -21.22
CA ARG A 480 15.10 14.61 -21.15
C ARG A 480 14.72 14.88 -19.70
N ILE A 481 14.26 16.10 -19.42
CA ILE A 481 13.78 16.50 -18.10
C ILE A 481 12.39 15.92 -17.85
N ARG A 482 12.27 15.16 -16.76
CA ARG A 482 11.06 14.40 -16.37
C ARG A 482 10.33 14.96 -15.16
N GLY A 483 10.93 15.89 -14.43
CA GLY A 483 10.25 16.58 -13.35
C GLY A 483 11.15 17.42 -12.47
N TYR A 484 10.50 18.16 -11.56
CA TYR A 484 11.13 19.05 -10.60
C TYR A 484 10.58 18.73 -9.19
N TYR A 485 11.46 18.63 -8.20
CA TYR A 485 11.10 18.18 -6.85
C TYR A 485 11.78 19.08 -5.83
N ASP A 486 11.02 19.57 -4.87
CA ASP A 486 11.57 20.34 -3.77
C ASP A 486 12.42 19.42 -2.87
N TYR A 487 13.63 19.86 -2.53
CA TYR A 487 14.61 19.05 -1.79
C TYR A 487 14.15 18.70 -0.35
N ASP A 488 13.28 19.52 0.23
CA ASP A 488 12.84 19.48 1.62
C ASP A 488 11.40 18.97 1.81
N ASP A 489 10.64 18.77 0.73
CA ASP A 489 9.32 18.12 0.79
C ASP A 489 9.45 16.58 0.73
N PRO A 490 9.11 15.85 1.82
CA PRO A 490 9.16 14.40 1.83
C PRO A 490 8.27 13.73 0.77
N THR A 491 7.17 14.37 0.38
CA THR A 491 6.24 13.85 -0.64
C THR A 491 6.89 13.93 -2.02
N ALA A 492 7.48 15.08 -2.35
CA ALA A 492 8.25 15.26 -3.57
C ALA A 492 9.46 14.32 -3.63
N GLN A 493 10.21 14.14 -2.54
CA GLN A 493 11.34 13.21 -2.48
C GLN A 493 10.91 11.74 -2.67
N LYS A 494 9.77 11.34 -2.12
CA LYS A 494 9.22 10.00 -2.35
C LYS A 494 8.83 9.80 -3.82
N ARG A 495 8.14 10.78 -4.41
CA ARG A 495 7.78 10.77 -5.85
C ARG A 495 9.02 10.70 -6.74
N LEU A 496 10.08 11.45 -6.40
CA LEU A 496 11.37 11.40 -7.09
C LEU A 496 11.96 9.99 -7.07
N ALA A 497 12.01 9.34 -5.89
CA ALA A 497 12.54 7.98 -5.78
C ALA A 497 11.71 6.96 -6.58
N GLU A 498 10.39 7.06 -6.56
CA GLU A 498 9.50 6.21 -7.36
C GLU A 498 9.74 6.37 -8.87
N GLN A 499 9.87 7.61 -9.34
CA GLN A 499 10.10 7.90 -10.75
C GLN A 499 11.52 7.53 -11.20
N ILE A 500 12.54 7.68 -10.33
CA ILE A 500 13.88 7.13 -10.58
C ILE A 500 13.80 5.62 -10.86
N ALA A 501 13.03 4.88 -10.06
CA ALA A 501 12.92 3.43 -10.22
C ALA A 501 12.21 3.03 -11.51
N VAL A 502 11.16 3.77 -11.90
CA VAL A 502 10.48 3.60 -13.19
C VAL A 502 11.46 3.81 -14.34
N LEU A 503 12.14 4.96 -14.38
CA LEU A 503 13.07 5.30 -15.46
C LEU A 503 14.27 4.35 -15.53
N ALA A 504 14.81 3.95 -14.37
CA ALA A 504 15.92 3.02 -14.32
C ALA A 504 15.54 1.60 -14.79
N ALA A 505 14.26 1.22 -14.69
CA ALA A 505 13.77 -0.04 -15.23
C ALA A 505 13.66 -0.02 -16.77
N GLU A 506 13.56 1.16 -17.39
CA GLU A 506 13.54 1.33 -18.85
C GLU A 506 14.94 1.17 -19.48
N ILE A 507 15.99 1.43 -18.70
CA ILE A 507 17.40 1.25 -19.10
C ILE A 507 17.68 -0.25 -19.24
N ARG A 508 17.83 -0.71 -20.48
CA ARG A 508 18.08 -2.10 -20.86
C ARG A 508 19.49 -2.57 -20.56
#